data_AF-A0A520GBJ3-F1
#
_entry.id   AF-A0A520GBJ3-F1
#
_cell.length_a   1.000
_cell.length_b   1.000
_cell.length_c   1.000
_cell.angle_alpha   90.00
_cell.angle_beta   90.00
_cell.angle_gamma   90.00
#
_symmetry.space_group_name_H-M   'P 1'
#
loop_
_entity.id
_entity.type
_entity.pdbx_description
1 polymer ?
#
loop_
_entity_poly.entity_id
_entity_poly.type
_entity_poly.pdbx_seq_one_letter_code
_entity_poly.pdbx_strand_id
1 'polypeptide(L)'
;MNAPVDVSFFHRAAKPLTSYRKYWAARFGTAKFLPTSREEMAALGWDSCDIIVVTGDAYVDHPSFGMAVIGRMLEAQGFRVGIIAQPDWQSAEPFKALGKPNLFFG
;
A
#
# COMPACT_ATOMS: atom_id res chain seq x y z
N MET A 1 -21.76 -27.79 31.92
CA MET A 1 -20.80 -27.80 30.79
C MET A 1 -20.85 -26.42 30.16
N ASN A 2 -19.84 -25.57 30.39
CA ASN A 2 -19.73 -24.27 29.73
C ASN A 2 -18.90 -24.46 28.47
N ALA A 3 -19.54 -24.67 27.33
CA ALA A 3 -18.84 -24.56 26.06
C ALA A 3 -18.44 -23.08 25.83
N PRO A 4 -17.24 -22.80 25.28
CA PRO A 4 -16.88 -21.43 24.91
C PRO A 4 -17.89 -20.89 23.88
N VAL A 5 -18.33 -19.65 24.07
CA VAL A 5 -19.27 -18.97 23.18
C VAL A 5 -18.59 -18.80 21.82
N ASP A 6 -19.18 -19.38 20.77
CA ASP A 6 -18.72 -19.21 19.40
C ASP A 6 -18.99 -17.78 18.91
N VAL A 7 -17.92 -17.00 18.74
CA VAL A 7 -17.99 -15.59 18.33
C VAL A 7 -18.23 -15.40 16.83
N SER A 8 -18.28 -16.47 16.04
CA SER A 8 -18.51 -16.39 14.59
C SER A 8 -19.94 -15.96 14.21
N PHE A 9 -20.89 -16.03 15.15
CA PHE A 9 -22.30 -15.64 14.94
C PHE A 9 -22.61 -14.18 15.32
N PHE A 10 -21.65 -13.40 15.82
CA PHE A 10 -21.88 -11.98 16.05
C PHE A 10 -21.81 -11.23 14.73
N HIS A 11 -22.94 -10.70 14.25
CA HIS A 11 -22.96 -9.76 13.13
C HIS A 11 -22.24 -8.46 13.55
N ARG A 12 -20.94 -8.38 13.27
CA ARG A 12 -20.17 -7.14 13.38
C ARG A 12 -20.19 -6.46 12.03
N ALA A 13 -20.92 -5.35 11.93
CA ALA A 13 -20.79 -4.49 10.77
C ALA A 13 -19.31 -4.09 10.64
N ALA A 14 -18.69 -4.38 9.49
CA ALA A 14 -17.32 -3.97 9.24
C ALA A 14 -17.24 -2.44 9.30
N LYS A 15 -16.29 -1.92 10.07
CA LYS A 15 -16.04 -0.47 10.12
C LYS A 15 -15.66 0.02 8.71
N PRO A 16 -16.31 1.07 8.17
CA PRO A 16 -15.97 1.59 6.85
C PRO A 16 -14.49 1.95 6.76
N LEU A 17 -13.83 1.55 5.67
CA LEU A 17 -12.40 1.81 5.46
C LEU A 17 -12.07 3.32 5.48
N THR A 18 -13.02 4.17 5.10
CA THR A 18 -12.88 5.63 5.10
C THR A 18 -13.02 6.28 6.48
N SER A 19 -13.44 5.53 7.50
CA SER A 19 -13.67 6.04 8.86
C SER A 19 -12.46 5.89 9.79
N TYR A 20 -11.34 5.35 9.28
CA TYR A 20 -10.09 5.34 10.01
C TYR A 20 -9.45 6.74 9.99
N ARG A 21 -8.75 7.08 11.08
CA ARG A 21 -7.95 8.31 11.11
C ARG A 21 -6.84 8.15 10.07
N LYS A 22 -6.71 9.13 9.18
CA LYS A 22 -5.62 9.16 8.20
C LYS A 22 -4.27 9.09 8.89
N TYR A 23 -3.36 8.36 8.25
CA TYR A 23 -1.98 8.24 8.69
C TYR A 23 -1.27 9.60 8.63
N TRP A 24 -0.25 9.78 9.46
CA TRP A 24 0.40 11.09 9.67
C TRP A 24 1.04 11.65 8.40
N ALA A 25 1.43 10.77 7.47
CA ALA A 25 2.11 11.11 6.22
C ALA A 25 1.17 11.74 5.18
N ALA A 26 -0.14 11.80 5.43
CA ALA A 26 -1.10 12.56 4.61
C ALA A 26 -0.69 14.02 4.37
N ARG A 27 0.17 14.58 5.24
CA ARG A 27 0.73 15.93 5.12
C ARG A 27 1.60 16.14 3.86
N PHE A 28 2.14 15.07 3.28
CA PHE A 28 2.96 15.14 2.07
C PHE A 28 2.13 15.20 0.77
N GLY A 29 0.80 15.09 0.87
CA GLY A 29 -0.08 15.04 -0.29
C GLY A 29 -0.06 13.69 -1.00
N THR A 30 -0.62 13.66 -2.21
CA THR A 30 -0.75 12.46 -3.06
C THR A 30 0.13 12.58 -4.28
N ALA A 31 0.70 11.47 -4.75
CA ALA A 31 1.49 11.41 -5.96
C ALA A 31 0.59 11.37 -7.20
N LYS A 32 1.03 11.99 -8.31
CA LYS A 32 0.32 11.89 -9.60
C LYS A 32 0.24 10.43 -10.07
N PHE A 33 1.33 9.69 -9.90
CA PHE A 33 1.44 8.23 -10.02
C PHE A 33 2.17 7.72 -8.79
N LEU A 34 1.81 6.53 -8.28
CA LEU A 34 2.61 5.87 -7.24
C LEU A 34 4.06 5.75 -7.71
N PRO A 35 5.05 6.18 -6.89
CA PRO A 35 6.46 6.12 -7.27
C PRO A 35 6.93 4.68 -7.47
N THR A 36 7.72 4.51 -8.52
CA THR A 36 8.39 3.27 -8.95
C THR A 36 9.90 3.34 -8.82
N SER A 37 10.43 4.55 -8.54
CA SER A 37 11.86 4.81 -8.33
C SER A 37 12.12 5.70 -7.11
N ARG A 38 13.36 5.73 -6.65
CA ARG A 38 13.80 6.60 -5.54
C ARG A 38 13.82 8.07 -5.95
N GLU A 39 14.07 8.33 -7.22
CA GLU A 39 14.06 9.66 -7.82
C GLU A 39 12.66 10.26 -7.78
N GLU A 40 11.64 9.46 -8.11
CA GLU A 40 10.23 9.87 -7.97
C GLU A 40 9.83 10.10 -6.51
N MET A 41 10.29 9.24 -5.58
CA MET A 41 10.09 9.47 -4.14
C MET A 41 10.72 10.80 -3.69
N ALA A 42 11.95 11.09 -4.13
CA ALA A 42 12.63 12.34 -3.80
C ALA A 42 11.90 13.57 -4.36
N ALA A 43 11.34 13.48 -5.58
CA ALA A 43 10.51 14.53 -6.16
C ALA A 43 9.22 14.79 -5.37
N LEU A 44 8.70 13.78 -4.66
CA LEU A 44 7.57 13.90 -3.72
C LEU A 44 8.00 14.36 -2.31
N GLY A 45 9.30 14.54 -2.08
CA GLY A 45 9.85 14.84 -0.74
C GLY A 45 9.78 13.64 0.21
N TRP A 46 9.70 12.41 -0.29
CA TRP A 46 9.61 11.19 0.50
C TRP A 46 11.00 10.57 0.65
N ASP A 47 11.41 10.33 1.90
CA ASP A 47 12.63 9.60 2.23
C ASP A 47 12.47 8.06 2.14
N SER A 48 11.23 7.59 2.28
CA SER A 48 10.83 6.19 2.39
C SER A 48 9.36 6.02 2.03
N CYS A 49 8.99 4.85 1.52
CA CYS A 49 7.59 4.44 1.45
C CYS A 49 7.15 3.88 2.80
N ASP A 50 5.89 4.08 3.17
CA ASP A 50 5.28 3.37 4.30
C ASP A 50 4.89 1.96 3.88
N ILE A 51 4.37 1.82 2.67
CA ILE A 51 3.94 0.55 2.08
C ILE A 51 4.50 0.46 0.66
N ILE A 52 5.00 -0.71 0.27
CA ILE A 52 5.39 -0.99 -1.12
C ILE A 52 4.50 -2.11 -1.63
N VAL A 53 3.74 -1.86 -2.69
CA VAL A 53 2.94 -2.88 -3.37
C VAL A 53 3.83 -3.58 -4.41
N VAL A 54 3.88 -4.90 -4.38
CA VAL A 54 4.61 -5.69 -5.38
C VAL A 54 3.59 -6.43 -6.25
N THR A 55 3.70 -6.28 -7.56
CA THR A 55 2.77 -6.90 -8.51
C THR A 55 3.52 -7.65 -9.62
N GLY A 56 2.98 -8.79 -10.05
CA GLY A 56 3.43 -9.50 -11.25
C GLY A 56 2.85 -8.96 -12.56
N ASP A 57 1.94 -7.99 -12.47
CA ASP A 57 1.32 -7.31 -13.61
C ASP A 57 2.03 -5.98 -13.91
N ALA A 58 1.85 -5.43 -15.12
CA ALA A 58 2.33 -4.11 -15.46
C ALA A 58 1.61 -3.04 -14.63
N TYR A 59 2.34 -2.03 -14.16
CA TYR A 59 1.70 -0.92 -13.45
C TYR A 59 0.97 0.01 -14.43
N VAL A 60 -0.36 -0.11 -14.44
CA VAL A 60 -1.28 0.84 -15.06
C VAL A 60 -2.16 1.41 -13.94
N ASP A 61 -2.06 2.72 -13.73
CA ASP A 61 -2.80 3.41 -12.68
C ASP A 61 -4.25 3.67 -13.12
N HIS A 62 -5.04 2.59 -13.14
CA HIS A 62 -6.42 2.58 -13.61
C HIS A 62 -7.29 1.70 -12.70
N PRO A 63 -8.54 2.09 -12.39
CA PRO A 63 -9.40 1.39 -11.43
C PRO A 63 -9.75 -0.07 -11.81
N SER A 64 -9.54 -0.48 -13.06
CA SER A 64 -9.67 -1.88 -13.47
C SER A 64 -8.50 -2.78 -13.02
N PHE A 65 -7.43 -2.19 -12.46
CA PHE A 65 -6.24 -2.90 -12.01
C PHE A 65 -6.19 -2.94 -10.48
N GLY A 66 -6.13 -4.15 -9.91
CA GLY A 66 -6.27 -4.35 -8.46
C GLY A 66 -5.22 -3.63 -7.62
N MET A 67 -3.94 -3.68 -8.04
CA MET A 67 -2.86 -2.98 -7.36
C MET A 67 -3.03 -1.47 -7.35
N ALA A 68 -3.61 -0.89 -8.42
CA ALA A 68 -3.89 0.55 -8.48
C ALA A 68 -5.00 0.91 -7.46
N VAL A 69 -6.08 0.13 -7.40
CA VAL A 69 -7.15 0.35 -6.41
C VAL A 69 -6.61 0.23 -4.97
N ILE A 70 -5.82 -0.80 -4.68
CA ILE A 70 -5.21 -1.01 -3.36
C ILE A 70 -4.28 0.17 -3.03
N GLY A 71 -3.36 0.52 -3.93
CA GLY A 71 -2.38 1.58 -3.69
C GLY A 71 -3.03 2.95 -3.50
N ARG A 72 -4.03 3.30 -4.33
CA ARG A 72 -4.78 4.56 -4.21
C ARG A 72 -5.66 4.63 -2.97
N MET A 73 -6.25 3.51 -2.56
CA MET A 73 -6.98 3.45 -1.30
C MET A 73 -6.04 3.73 -0.11
N LEU A 74 -4.88 3.08 -0.07
CA LEU A 74 -3.89 3.26 1.00
C LEU A 74 -3.33 4.70 0.99
N GLU A 75 -3.01 5.26 -0.18
CA GLU A 75 -2.59 6.66 -0.30
C GLU A 75 -3.68 7.64 0.17
N ALA A 76 -4.96 7.37 -0.16
CA ALA A 76 -6.09 8.17 0.33
C ALA A 76 -6.26 8.10 1.86
N GLN A 77 -5.81 7.00 2.48
CA GLN A 77 -5.68 6.84 3.95
C GLN A 77 -4.43 7.51 4.52
N GLY A 78 -3.62 8.18 3.69
CA GLY A 78 -2.50 9.01 4.12
C GLY A 78 -1.16 8.29 4.21
N PHE A 79 -1.04 7.08 3.67
CA PHE A 79 0.22 6.36 3.59
C PHE A 79 1.03 6.83 2.36
N ARG A 80 2.35 6.84 2.47
CA ARG A 80 3.24 6.95 1.30
C ARG A 80 3.37 5.57 0.67
N VAL A 81 2.82 5.40 -0.52
CA VAL A 81 2.73 4.09 -1.18
C VAL A 81 3.58 4.10 -2.43
N GLY A 82 4.55 3.18 -2.52
CA GLY A 82 5.29 2.91 -3.75
C GLY A 82 4.84 1.61 -4.40
N ILE A 83 5.22 1.39 -5.66
CA ILE A 83 4.90 0.16 -6.37
C ILE A 83 6.11 -0.40 -7.13
N ILE A 84 6.32 -1.72 -7.02
CA ILE A 84 7.29 -2.47 -7.81
C ILE A 84 6.50 -3.42 -8.71
N ALA A 85 6.53 -3.17 -10.02
CA ALA A 85 5.83 -3.96 -11.01
C ALA A 85 6.79 -4.87 -11.76
N GLN A 86 6.40 -6.14 -11.90
CA GLN A 86 7.13 -7.19 -12.60
C GLN A 86 8.62 -7.27 -12.21
N PRO A 87 8.96 -7.31 -10.90
CA PRO A 87 10.35 -7.51 -10.53
C PRO A 87 10.85 -8.85 -11.07
N ASP A 88 12.10 -8.89 -11.54
CA ASP A 88 12.74 -10.17 -11.84
C ASP A 88 12.79 -11.02 -10.57
N TRP A 89 12.07 -12.14 -10.59
CA TRP A 89 11.86 -13.03 -9.46
C TRP A 89 13.03 -13.97 -9.21
N GLN A 90 14.03 -13.99 -10.11
CA GLN A 90 15.24 -14.80 -9.95
C GLN A 90 16.24 -14.18 -8.95
N SER A 91 16.01 -12.94 -8.52
CA SER A 91 16.86 -12.24 -7.55
C SER A 91 16.03 -11.41 -6.57
N ALA A 92 16.58 -11.18 -5.38
CA ALA A 92 16.00 -10.28 -4.40
C ALA A 92 16.28 -8.79 -4.71
N GLU A 93 17.24 -8.47 -5.59
CA GLU A 93 17.65 -7.08 -5.85
C GLU A 93 16.52 -6.20 -6.41
N PRO A 94 15.71 -6.64 -7.40
CA PRO A 94 14.61 -5.81 -7.92
C PRO A 94 13.58 -5.43 -6.85
N PHE A 95 13.36 -6.30 -5.84
CA PHE A 95 12.45 -6.03 -4.73
C PHE A 95 12.97 -4.95 -3.77
N LYS A 96 14.26 -4.58 -3.87
CA LYS A 96 14.89 -3.54 -3.03
C LYS A 96 14.92 -2.16 -3.69
N ALA A 97 14.41 -2.01 -4.92
CA ALA A 97 14.52 -0.78 -5.71
C ALA A 97 14.09 0.48 -4.94
N LEU A 98 12.99 0.39 -4.18
CA LEU A 98 12.44 1.49 -3.38
C LEU A 98 12.98 1.56 -1.94
N GLY A 99 13.81 0.58 -1.53
CA GLY A 99 14.28 0.44 -0.16
C GLY A 99 13.31 -0.28 0.78
N LYS A 100 13.62 -0.23 2.07
CA LYS A 100 12.80 -0.84 3.12
C LYS A 100 11.57 0.06 3.41
N PRO A 101 10.34 -0.48 3.37
CA PRO A 101 9.15 0.26 3.76
C PRO A 101 9.06 0.40 5.28
N ASN A 102 8.36 1.42 5.77
CA ASN A 102 8.18 1.62 7.21
C ASN A 102 7.22 0.62 7.84
N LEU A 103 6.27 0.07 7.06
CA LEU A 103 5.26 -0.87 7.53
C LEU A 103 5.45 -2.25 6.90
N PHE A 104 5.22 -2.40 5.59
CA PHE A 104 5.29 -3.72 4.93
C PHE A 104 5.42 -3.64 3.40
N PHE A 105 5.78 -4.79 2.82
CA PHE A 105 5.58 -5.11 1.40
C PHE A 105 4.26 -5.88 1.24
N GLY A 106 3.39 -5.46 0.33
CA GLY A 106 2.05 -6.01 0.10
C GLY A 106 1.82 -6.51 -1.31
#